data_AF-R0MGG0-F1
#
_entry.id   AF-R0MGG0-F1
#
_cell.length_a   1.000
_cell.length_b   1.000
_cell.length_c   1.000
_cell.angle_alpha   90.00
_cell.angle_beta   90.00
_cell.angle_gamma   90.00
#
_symmetry.space_group_name_H-M   'P 1'
#
loop_
_entity.id
_entity.type
_entity.pdbx_description
1 polymer ?
#
loop_
_entity_poly.entity_id
_entity_poly.type
_entity_poly.pdbx_seq_one_letter_code
_entity_poly.pdbx_strand_id
1 'polypeptide(L)' 'MPEKQKQIYVLTGLNKESCINNPFLESFKDYEVILMDDPMDEVMLRNLKNYQEKPIQRITSARSRTT' A
#
# COMPACT_ATOMS: atom_id res chain seq x y z
N MET A 1 -12.06 -6.68 4.20
CA MET A 1 -12.20 -5.56 3.25
C MET A 1 -13.56 -4.90 3.37
N PRO A 2 -13.64 -3.64 3.84
CA PRO A 2 -14.88 -2.86 3.85
C PRO A 2 -15.56 -2.82 2.48
N GLU A 3 -16.90 -2.76 2.44
CA GLU A 3 -17.69 -2.83 1.18
C GLU A 3 -17.30 -1.76 0.14
N LYS A 4 -16.75 -0.63 0.60
CA LYS A 4 -16.27 0.47 -0.27
C LYS A 4 -14.88 0.24 -0.86
N GLN A 5 -14.15 -0.79 -0.41
CA GLN A 5 -12.76 -1.04 -0.81
C GLN A 5 -12.70 -1.86 -2.10
N LYS A 6 -12.60 -1.14 -3.23
CA LYS A 6 -12.47 -1.71 -4.59
C LYS A 6 -11.07 -2.20 -4.94
N GLN A 7 -10.06 -1.88 -4.12
CA GLN A 7 -8.65 -2.11 -4.41
C GLN A 7 -7.87 -2.40 -3.13
N ILE A 8 -6.74 -3.11 -3.26
CA ILE A 8 -5.90 -3.52 -2.12
C ILE A 8 -4.88 -2.42 -1.87
N TYR A 9 -4.95 -1.77 -0.71
CA TYR A 9 -3.98 -0.75 -0.32
C TYR A 9 -2.83 -1.40 0.43
N VAL A 10 -1.60 -1.13 0.00
CA VAL A 10 -0.39 -1.67 0.61
C VAL A 10 0.58 -0.54 0.96
N LEU A 11 1.19 -0.62 2.14
CA LEU A 11 2.24 0.29 2.59
C LEU A 11 3.52 -0.51 2.81
N THR A 12 4.51 -0.31 1.95
CA THR A 12 5.87 -0.83 2.18
C THR A 12 6.70 0.21 2.95
N GLY A 13 7.46 -0.25 3.93
CA GLY A 13 8.36 0.61 4.68
C GLY A 13 9.52 -0.18 5.27
N LEU A 14 10.55 0.54 5.72
CA LEU A 14 11.75 -0.09 6.26
C LEU A 14 11.47 -0.86 7.56
N ASN A 15 10.59 -0.32 8.41
CA ASN A 15 10.24 -0.85 9.72
C ASN A 15 8.75 -0.61 10.00
N LYS A 16 8.14 -1.45 10.85
CA LYS A 16 6.73 -1.35 11.26
C LYS A 16 6.36 0.01 11.88
N GLU A 17 7.23 0.59 12.71
CA GLU A 17 7.00 1.91 13.32
C GLU A 17 6.95 3.03 12.28
N SER A 18 7.83 2.98 11.27
CA SER A 18 7.83 3.94 10.17
C SER A 18 6.59 3.82 9.30
N CYS A 19 6.05 2.60 9.16
CA CYS A 19 4.77 2.36 8.50
C CYS A 19 3.63 2.98 9.32
N ILE A 20 3.52 2.71 10.61
CA ILE A 20 2.42 3.19 11.46
C ILE A 20 2.42 4.73 11.58
N ASN A 21 3.59 5.34 11.74
CA ASN A 21 3.73 6.80 11.86
C ASN A 21 3.67 7.54 10.52
N ASN A 22 3.31 6.86 9.43
CA ASN A 22 3.29 7.45 8.11
C ASN A 22 2.10 8.42 7.94
N PRO A 23 2.32 9.68 7.50
CA PRO A 23 1.23 10.66 7.33
C PRO A 23 0.18 10.24 6.30
N PHE A 24 0.53 9.39 5.32
CA PHE A 24 -0.44 8.90 4.34
C PHE A 24 -1.49 7.97 4.96
N LEU A 25 -1.16 7.27 6.04
CA LEU A 25 -2.08 6.37 6.73
C LEU A 25 -3.30 7.11 7.29
N GLU A 26 -3.15 8.38 7.67
CA GLU A 26 -4.24 9.22 8.14
C GLU A 26 -5.36 9.38 7.11
N SER A 27 -4.99 9.51 5.83
CA SER A 27 -5.96 9.63 4.72
C SER A 27 -6.62 8.30 4.34
N PHE A 28 -6.06 7.18 4.80
CA PHE A 28 -6.57 5.83 4.54
C PHE A 28 -7.10 5.14 5.80
N LYS A 29 -7.40 5.87 6.88
CA LYS A 29 -7.93 5.30 8.15
C LYS A 29 -9.25 4.54 7.99
N ASP A 30 -10.08 4.94 7.04
CA ASP A 30 -11.35 4.27 6.71
C ASP A 30 -11.16 3.04 5.80
N TYR A 31 -9.92 2.74 5.39
CA TYR A 31 -9.59 1.64 4.50
C TYR A 31 -8.66 0.62 5.17
N GLU A 32 -8.75 -0.63 4.72
CA GLU A 32 -7.84 -1.68 5.18
C GLU A 32 -6.53 -1.57 4.39
N VAL A 33 -5.45 -1.20 5.09
CA VAL A 33 -4.10 -1.06 4.54
C VAL A 33 -3.21 -2.18 5.07
N ILE A 34 -2.60 -2.93 4.16
CA ILE A 34 -1.62 -3.98 4.51
C ILE A 34 -0.27 -3.31 4.71
N LEU A 35 0.32 -3.50 5.89
CA LEU A 35 1.68 -3.04 6.20
C LEU A 35 2.66 -4.15 5.83
N MET A 36 3.65 -3.80 5.01
CA MET A 36 4.72 -4.67 4.58
C MET A 36 6.03 -4.03 5.04
N ASP A 37 6.66 -4.63 6.04
CA ASP A 37 7.94 -4.16 6.58
C ASP A 37 9.16 -4.92 6.00
N ASP A 38 8.93 -5.88 5.10
CA ASP A 38 10.02 -6.61 4.45
C ASP A 38 10.42 -5.96 3.10
N PRO A 39 11.71 -5.69 2.85
CA PRO A 39 12.18 -5.19 1.55
C PRO A 39 11.89 -6.14 0.37
N MET A 40 11.75 -7.45 0.59
CA MET A 40 11.35 -8.42 -0.44
C MET A 40 9.91 -8.23 -0.90
N ASP A 41 9.01 -7.76 -0.02
CA ASP A 41 7.61 -7.51 -0.39
C ASP A 41 7.50 -6.45 -1.49
N GLU A 42 8.41 -5.46 -1.49
CA GLU A 42 8.44 -4.43 -2.51
C GLU A 42 8.73 -5.01 -3.90
N VAL A 43 9.66 -5.98 -3.96
CA VAL A 43 10.04 -6.70 -5.19
C VAL A 43 8.87 -7.57 -5.67
N MET A 44 8.21 -8.29 -4.77
CA MET A 44 7.06 -9.13 -5.09
C MET A 44 5.91 -8.29 -5.68
N LEU A 45 5.60 -7.16 -5.05
CA LEU A 45 4.57 -6.22 -5.52
C LEU A 45 4.88 -5.55 -6.87
N ARG A 46 6.13 -5.60 -7.38
CA ARG A 46 6.44 -5.07 -8.74
C ARG A 46 5.84 -5.97 -9.80
N ASN A 47 5.85 -7.28 -9.55
CA ASN A 47 5.33 -8.31 -10.44
C ASN A 47 3.84 -8.55 -10.16
N LEU A 48 3.41 -8.47 -8.90
CA LEU A 48 2.02 -8.65 -8.51
C LEU A 48 1.24 -7.33 -8.59
N LYS A 49 0.52 -7.13 -9.70
CA LYS A 49 -0.32 -5.93 -9.92
C LYS A 49 -1.77 -6.11 -9.50
N ASN A 50 -2.27 -7.34 -9.57
CA ASN A 50 -3.66 -7.67 -9.28
C ASN A 50 -3.68 -8.96 -8.45
N TYR A 51 -4.58 -9.02 -7.48
CA TYR A 51 -4.84 -10.20 -6.69
C TYR A 51 -6.35 -10.41 -6.60
N GLN A 52 -6.84 -11.58 -7.00
CA GLN A 52 -8.28 -11.89 -7.06
C GLN A 52 -9.10 -10.80 -7.76
N GLU A 53 -8.64 -10.40 -8.96
CA GLU A 53 -9.25 -9.32 -9.77
C GLU A 53 -9.22 -7.91 -9.15
N LYS A 54 -8.70 -7.76 -7.93
CA LYS A 54 -8.52 -6.46 -7.28
C LYS A 54 -7.13 -5.90 -7.59
N PRO A 55 -7.04 -4.66 -8.11
CA PRO A 55 -5.75 -4.02 -8.31
C PRO A 55 -5.10 -3.70 -6.96
N ILE A 56 -3.78 -3.85 -6.90
CA ILE A 56 -2.97 -3.49 -5.74
C ILE A 56 -2.43 -2.07 -5.93
N GLN A 57 -2.67 -1.21 -4.95
CA GLN A 57 -2.21 0.17 -4.93
C GLN A 57 -1.29 0.42 -3.73
N ARG A 58 -0.06 0.83 -4.01
CA ARG A 58 0.89 1.29 -2.99
C ARG A 58 0.51 2.69 -2.50
N ILE A 59 0.48 2.89 -1.19
CA ILE A 59 0.23 4.21 -0.57
C ILE A 59 1.52 4.96 -0.22
N THR A 60 2.66 4.27 -0.25
CA THR A 60 4.01 4.84 -0.07
C THR A 60 4.48 5.47 -1.37
N SER A 61 4.86 6.75 -1.27
CA SER A 61 5.55 7.54 -2.28
C SER A 61 4.70 7.96 -3.49
N ALA A 62 4.38 9.26 -3.47
CA ALA A 62 3.81 10.04 -4.55
C ALA A 62 4.38 9.64 -5.92
N ARG A 63 3.50 9.21 -6.82
CA ARG A 63 3.77 9.43 -8.24
C ARG A 63 3.62 10.94 -8.48
N SER A 64 4.73 11.67 -8.39
CA SER A 64 5.04 12.66 -9.41
C SER A 64 5.08 11.90 -10.74
N ARG A 65 3.90 11.72 -11.35
CA ARG A 65 3.78 11.59 -12.80
C ARG A 65 4.05 12.99 -13.34
N THR A 66 5.32 13.35 -13.46
CA THR A 66 5.69 14.41 -14.39
C THR A 66 5.92 13.71 -15.73
N THR A 67 4.98 13.98 -16.65
CA THR A 67 5.06 13.94 -18.11
C THR A 67 5.48 12.62 -18.77
#